data_AF-A0A8V8TQD1-F1
#
_entry.id   AF-A0A8V8TQD1-F1
#
_cell.length_a   1.000
_cell.length_b   1.000
_cell.length_c   1.000
_cell.angle_alpha   90.00
_cell.angle_beta   90.00
_cell.angle_gamma   90.00
#
_symmetry.space_group_name_H-M   'P 1'
#
loop_
_entity.id
_entity.type
_entity.pdbx_description
1 polymer ?
#
loop_
_entity_poly.entity_id
_entity_poly.type
_entity_poly.pdbx_seq_one_letter_code
_entity_poly.pdbx_strand_id
1 'polypeptide(L)'
;MAAAEGPVGDGELWQTWLPNHVVFLRLREGLKNQSPTEAEKPASSSLPSSPPPQLLTRNVVFGLGGELFLWDGEDSSFLVVRLRGPSGGGEEPALSQYQRLLCINPPLFEIYQVLLSPTQHHVALIGIKGLMVLELPKRWGKNSEFEGGKSTVNCSTTPVAERFFTSSTSLTLKHAAWYPSEILDPHVVLLTSDNVIRIYSLREPQTPTNVIILSEAEEESLVLNKGRAYTASLGETAVAFDFGPLAAVPKTLFGQNGKDEVVAYPLYILYENGETFLTYISLLHSPGNIGKLLGPLPMHPAAEDNYGYDACAVLCLPCVPNILVIATESGMLYHCVVLEGEEEDDHTIPSVLQDITVLMKLVYIVLG
;
A
#
# COMPACT_ATOMS: atom_id res chain seq x y z
N MET A 1 35.94 2.95 -33.16
CA MET A 1 35.08 4.08 -33.51
C MET A 1 34.48 4.59 -32.22
N ALA A 2 34.81 5.82 -31.83
CA ALA A 2 34.23 6.47 -30.66
C ALA A 2 32.72 6.60 -30.87
N ALA A 3 31.93 6.10 -29.92
CA ALA A 3 30.51 6.38 -29.87
C ALA A 3 30.37 7.88 -29.58
N ALA A 4 29.81 8.62 -30.52
CA ALA A 4 29.44 10.00 -30.32
C ALA A 4 28.38 10.05 -29.21
N GLU A 5 28.66 10.79 -28.15
CA GLU A 5 27.64 11.22 -27.20
C GLU A 5 26.55 11.95 -27.99
N GLY A 6 25.35 11.40 -28.00
CA GLY A 6 24.16 12.09 -28.50
C GLY A 6 23.90 13.33 -27.65
N PRO A 7 23.22 14.36 -28.18
CA PRO A 7 22.84 15.52 -27.39
C PRO A 7 22.00 15.05 -26.19
N VAL A 8 22.36 15.52 -24.98
CA VAL A 8 21.60 15.32 -23.75
C VAL A 8 20.15 15.71 -24.05
N GLY A 9 19.25 14.73 -24.08
CA GLY A 9 17.85 14.99 -24.34
C GLY A 9 17.29 15.87 -23.23
N ASP A 10 16.38 16.79 -23.59
CA ASP A 10 15.59 17.63 -22.66
C ASP A 10 14.97 16.87 -21.47
N GLY A 11 14.90 15.53 -21.53
CA GLY A 11 14.32 14.66 -20.52
C GLY A 11 15.08 14.58 -19.19
N GLU A 12 16.34 15.03 -19.10
CA GLU A 12 17.17 14.89 -17.89
C GLU A 12 17.61 16.21 -17.25
N LEU A 13 17.29 17.37 -17.87
CA LEU A 13 17.68 18.69 -17.34
C LEU A 13 17.17 18.94 -15.92
N TRP A 14 16.05 18.33 -15.53
CA TRP A 14 15.53 18.45 -14.16
C TRP A 14 16.47 17.91 -13.09
N GLN A 15 17.34 16.96 -13.41
CA GLN A 15 18.30 16.42 -12.44
C GLN A 15 19.33 17.46 -11.99
N THR A 16 19.66 18.44 -12.86
CA THR A 16 20.66 19.47 -12.55
C THR A 16 20.08 20.61 -11.71
N TRP A 17 18.82 20.98 -11.93
CA TRP A 17 18.18 22.12 -11.25
C TRP A 17 17.33 21.73 -10.04
N LEU A 18 16.71 20.53 -10.01
CA LEU A 18 15.82 20.10 -8.93
C LEU A 18 16.47 20.13 -7.54
N PRO A 19 17.74 19.71 -7.34
CA PRO A 19 18.41 19.82 -6.04
C PRO A 19 18.55 21.26 -5.52
N ASN A 20 18.45 22.25 -6.40
CA ASN A 20 18.53 23.68 -6.09
C ASN A 20 17.15 24.34 -6.00
N HIS A 21 16.07 23.60 -6.25
CA HIS A 21 14.71 24.11 -6.15
C HIS A 21 14.33 24.36 -4.68
N VAL A 22 13.62 25.46 -4.40
CA VAL A 22 13.35 25.98 -3.05
C VAL A 22 12.74 24.94 -2.09
N VAL A 23 11.88 24.07 -2.62
CA VAL A 23 11.24 22.98 -1.87
C VAL A 23 12.28 21.99 -1.33
N PHE A 24 13.25 21.59 -2.16
CA PHE A 24 14.27 20.61 -1.79
C PHE A 24 15.37 21.23 -0.93
N LEU A 25 15.67 22.51 -1.13
CA LEU A 25 16.54 23.27 -0.22
C LEU A 25 15.97 23.28 1.20
N ARG A 26 14.67 23.60 1.35
CA ARG A 26 13.97 23.59 2.64
C ARG A 26 14.00 22.20 3.29
N LEU A 27 13.70 21.14 2.54
CA LEU A 27 13.74 19.76 3.05
C LEU A 27 15.15 19.39 3.57
N ARG A 28 16.20 19.77 2.84
CA ARG A 28 17.59 19.52 3.25
C ARG A 28 18.00 20.33 4.48
N GLU A 29 17.53 21.57 4.61
CA GLU A 29 17.75 22.38 5.81
C GLU A 29 17.03 21.82 7.03
N GLY A 30 15.78 21.35 6.87
CA GLY A 30 15.04 20.65 7.91
C GLY A 30 15.78 19.41 8.43
N LEU A 31 16.35 18.60 7.53
CA LEU A 31 17.17 17.43 7.90
C LEU A 31 18.43 17.80 8.71
N LYS A 32 19.09 18.93 8.39
CA LYS A 32 20.26 19.39 9.14
C LYS A 32 19.90 19.80 10.57
N ASN A 33 18.74 20.45 10.72
CA ASN A 33 18.24 20.88 12.03
C ASN A 33 17.76 19.72 12.91
N GLN A 34 17.52 18.53 12.33
CA GLN A 34 17.13 17.31 13.04
C GLN A 34 18.32 16.40 13.44
N SER A 35 19.57 16.81 13.17
CA SER A 35 20.78 16.07 13.59
C SER A 35 21.12 16.28 15.08
N PRO A 36 21.84 15.36 15.75
CA PRO A 36 21.66 15.09 17.17
C PRO A 36 22.45 16.04 18.08
N THR A 37 21.83 17.12 18.52
CA THR A 37 22.29 17.89 19.70
C THR A 37 21.40 17.70 20.93
N GLU A 38 20.32 16.92 20.85
CA GLU A 38 19.42 16.65 22.00
C GLU A 38 19.67 15.30 22.69
N ALA A 39 20.65 14.50 22.24
CA ALA A 39 20.93 13.17 22.81
C ALA A 39 21.87 13.17 24.05
N GLU A 40 22.47 14.31 24.42
CA GLU A 40 23.37 14.39 25.58
C GLU A 40 22.77 15.28 26.69
N LYS A 41 21.78 14.75 27.40
CA LYS A 41 21.51 15.17 28.78
C LYS A 41 21.45 13.92 29.66
N PRO A 42 22.31 13.79 30.69
CA PRO A 42 22.43 12.54 31.44
C PRO A 42 21.15 12.28 32.23
N ALA A 43 20.47 11.18 31.91
CA ALA A 43 19.28 10.72 32.58
C ALA A 43 19.62 10.20 34.00
N SER A 44 19.05 10.85 35.01
CA SER A 44 18.92 10.26 36.35
C SER A 44 17.80 9.22 36.35
N SER A 45 18.18 7.95 36.53
CA SER A 45 17.41 6.85 37.10
C SER A 45 15.90 6.75 36.76
N SER A 46 15.58 6.04 35.69
CA SER A 46 14.43 5.12 35.63
C SER A 46 14.59 4.18 34.44
N LEU A 47 14.25 2.90 34.63
CA LEU A 47 14.30 1.85 33.62
C LEU A 47 13.40 2.22 32.42
N PRO A 48 13.86 2.14 31.16
CA PRO A 48 12.99 2.36 30.02
C PRO A 48 12.17 1.09 29.73
N SER A 49 10.88 1.11 30.09
CA SER A 49 9.90 0.07 29.77
C SER A 49 9.12 0.38 28.49
N SER A 50 9.82 0.81 27.43
CA SER A 50 9.23 0.96 26.11
C SER A 50 10.32 0.79 25.04
N PRO A 51 10.12 -0.06 24.03
CA PRO A 51 11.00 -0.05 22.88
C PRO A 51 10.97 1.35 22.24
N PRO A 52 12.08 1.82 21.64
CA PRO A 52 12.09 3.06 20.89
C PRO A 52 11.01 3.02 19.80
N PRO A 53 10.38 4.16 19.44
CA PRO A 53 9.44 4.19 18.33
C PRO A 53 10.16 3.64 17.10
N GLN A 54 9.66 2.52 16.55
CA GLN A 54 10.13 1.99 15.29
C GLN A 54 10.03 3.13 14.26
N LEU A 55 11.15 3.49 13.65
CA LEU A 55 11.20 4.48 12.57
C LEU A 55 10.41 3.91 11.40
N LEU A 56 9.12 4.25 11.32
CA LEU A 56 8.27 3.90 10.19
C LEU A 56 8.87 4.51 8.92
N THR A 57 9.14 3.64 7.92
CA THR A 57 9.53 4.09 6.59
C THR A 57 8.46 5.02 6.03
N ARG A 58 8.87 6.23 5.63
CA ARG A 58 7.96 7.24 5.08
C ARG A 58 7.98 7.21 3.55
N ASN A 59 6.81 7.06 2.95
CA ASN A 59 6.57 7.23 1.51
C ASN A 59 5.59 8.38 1.29
N VAL A 60 6.10 9.60 1.35
CA VAL A 60 5.30 10.84 1.38
C VAL A 60 5.39 11.64 0.09
N VAL A 61 5.75 10.98 -1.01
CA VAL A 61 5.98 11.59 -2.32
C VAL A 61 5.33 10.73 -3.40
N PHE A 62 4.72 11.35 -4.42
CA PHE A 62 4.27 10.66 -5.63
C PHE A 62 4.45 11.52 -6.88
N GLY A 63 4.51 10.87 -8.04
CA GLY A 63 4.58 11.53 -9.34
C GLY A 63 3.25 11.43 -10.09
N LEU A 64 2.85 12.50 -10.77
CA LEU A 64 1.68 12.52 -11.66
C LEU A 64 1.89 13.50 -12.82
N GLY A 65 1.79 13.03 -14.06
CA GLY A 65 1.80 13.90 -15.24
C GLY A 65 3.10 14.71 -15.47
N GLY A 66 4.24 14.27 -14.94
CA GLY A 66 5.50 15.02 -15.00
C GLY A 66 5.64 16.08 -13.90
N GLU A 67 4.81 16.00 -12.86
CA GLU A 67 4.92 16.79 -11.64
C GLU A 67 5.21 15.85 -10.46
N LEU A 68 5.93 16.36 -9.47
CA LEU A 68 6.21 15.69 -8.21
C LEU A 68 5.40 16.35 -7.09
N PHE A 69 4.73 15.53 -6.30
CA PHE A 69 3.92 15.95 -5.16
C PHE A 69 4.63 15.52 -3.90
N LEU A 70 4.96 16.47 -3.03
CA LEU A 70 5.62 16.21 -1.76
C LEU A 70 4.69 16.63 -0.62
N TRP A 71 4.39 15.72 0.29
CA TRP A 71 3.60 16.04 1.47
C TRP A 71 4.43 16.87 2.47
N ASP A 72 3.90 18.01 2.86
CA ASP A 72 4.41 18.87 3.92
C ASP A 72 3.51 18.72 5.15
N GLY A 73 4.03 18.03 6.17
CA GLY A 73 3.30 17.77 7.41
C GLY A 73 3.11 18.99 8.30
N GLU A 74 3.98 20.02 8.18
CA GLU A 74 3.85 21.25 8.97
C GLU A 74 2.66 22.08 8.49
N ASP A 75 2.56 22.26 7.17
CA ASP A 75 1.50 23.04 6.53
C ASP A 75 0.27 22.19 6.15
N SER A 76 0.28 20.87 6.40
CA SER A 76 -0.77 19.91 6.00
C SER A 76 -1.17 20.06 4.53
N SER A 77 -0.18 20.08 3.63
CA SER A 77 -0.38 20.39 2.22
C SER A 77 0.55 19.60 1.30
N PHE A 78 0.20 19.45 0.02
CA PHE A 78 1.16 19.00 -0.99
C PHE A 78 1.86 20.18 -1.65
N LEU A 79 3.17 20.07 -1.79
CA LEU A 79 4.00 20.92 -2.64
C LEU A 79 4.13 20.27 -4.01
N VAL A 80 3.66 20.94 -5.04
CA VAL A 80 3.64 20.44 -6.43
C VAL A 80 4.74 21.12 -7.22
N VAL A 81 5.76 20.34 -7.59
CA VAL A 81 6.91 20.79 -8.38
C VAL A 81 6.80 20.20 -9.78
N ARG A 82 6.81 21.05 -10.79
CA ARG A 82 6.80 20.60 -12.19
C ARG A 82 8.21 20.22 -12.64
N LEU A 83 8.38 19.01 -13.17
CA LEU A 83 9.67 18.52 -13.66
C LEU A 83 9.94 18.89 -15.13
N ARG A 84 8.90 19.17 -15.90
CA ARG A 84 9.03 19.61 -17.31
C ARG A 84 9.10 21.13 -17.40
N GLY A 85 10.11 21.66 -18.09
CA GLY A 85 10.15 23.08 -18.44
C GLY A 85 8.93 23.49 -19.28
N PRO A 86 8.55 24.78 -19.31
CA PRO A 86 7.48 25.24 -20.18
C PRO A 86 7.79 24.87 -21.63
N SER A 87 6.97 24.00 -22.23
CA SER A 87 7.13 23.60 -23.64
C SER A 87 7.21 24.85 -24.53
N GLY A 88 8.39 25.13 -25.07
CA GLY A 88 8.56 26.12 -26.14
C GLY A 88 9.37 27.38 -25.82
N GLY A 89 10.09 27.49 -24.70
CA GLY A 89 11.05 28.57 -24.48
C GLY A 89 12.23 28.07 -23.67
N GLY A 90 13.46 28.32 -24.13
CA GLY A 90 14.71 27.99 -23.43
C GLY A 90 14.93 28.79 -22.12
N GLU A 91 13.86 29.13 -21.41
CA GLU A 91 13.92 29.68 -20.06
C GLU A 91 13.99 28.52 -19.08
N GLU A 92 15.05 28.48 -18.26
CA GLU A 92 15.11 27.53 -17.15
C GLU A 92 13.88 27.69 -16.24
N PRO A 93 13.31 26.59 -15.74
CA PRO A 93 12.18 26.67 -14.83
C PRO A 93 12.59 27.49 -13.60
N ALA A 94 11.73 28.42 -13.18
CA ALA A 94 11.98 29.22 -12.01
C ALA A 94 12.12 28.31 -10.78
N LEU A 95 13.30 28.30 -10.15
CA LEU A 95 13.66 27.46 -8.99
C LEU A 95 12.76 27.66 -7.75
N SER A 96 11.86 28.65 -7.80
CA SER A 96 10.90 28.98 -6.75
C SER A 96 9.45 28.66 -7.12
N GLN A 97 9.16 28.17 -8.33
CA GLN A 97 7.80 27.96 -8.80
C GLN A 97 7.26 26.59 -8.37
N TYR A 98 6.27 26.60 -7.50
CA TYR A 98 5.48 25.43 -7.10
C TYR A 98 4.05 25.85 -6.79
N GLN A 99 3.11 24.91 -6.86
CA GLN A 99 1.76 25.11 -6.33
C GLN A 99 1.63 24.40 -4.98
N ARG A 100 0.82 24.96 -4.09
CA ARG A 100 0.48 24.35 -2.80
C ARG A 100 -0.95 23.85 -2.83
N LEU A 101 -1.15 22.56 -2.55
CA LEU A 101 -2.47 21.94 -2.40
C LEU A 101 -2.79 21.82 -0.91
N LEU A 102 -3.53 22.78 -0.37
CA LEU A 102 -3.84 22.88 1.05
C LEU A 102 -5.06 22.03 1.41
N CYS A 103 -4.94 21.18 2.43
CA CYS A 103 -6.10 20.45 2.95
C CYS A 103 -7.02 21.41 3.71
N ILE A 104 -8.29 21.53 3.30
CA ILE A 104 -9.27 22.35 4.03
C ILE A 104 -9.53 21.76 5.42
N ASN A 105 -9.68 20.43 5.50
CA ASN A 105 -9.79 19.69 6.75
C ASN A 105 -8.53 18.82 6.89
N PRO A 106 -7.50 19.28 7.62
CA PRO A 106 -6.24 18.55 7.70
C PRO A 106 -6.40 17.25 8.51
N PRO A 107 -5.61 16.21 8.19
CA PRO A 107 -5.51 14.98 8.99
C PRO A 107 -5.11 15.28 10.44
N LEU A 108 -5.76 14.61 11.40
CA LEU A 108 -5.44 14.71 12.83
C LEU A 108 -4.42 13.66 13.30
N PHE A 109 -3.70 13.05 12.35
CA PHE A 109 -2.72 12.01 12.58
C PHE A 109 -1.49 12.24 11.70
N GLU A 110 -0.36 11.68 12.13
CA GLU A 110 0.88 11.74 11.34
C GLU A 110 0.78 10.82 10.13
N ILE A 111 1.11 11.37 8.96
CA ILE A 111 1.14 10.63 7.69
C ILE A 111 2.53 10.05 7.48
N TYR A 112 2.57 8.74 7.25
CA TYR A 112 3.79 8.06 6.82
C TYR A 112 3.72 7.63 5.36
N GLN A 113 2.54 7.51 4.76
CA GLN A 113 2.40 7.05 3.38
C GLN A 113 1.33 7.83 2.61
N VAL A 114 1.61 8.09 1.34
CA VAL A 114 0.63 8.64 0.38
C VAL A 114 0.51 7.71 -0.82
N LEU A 115 -0.72 7.47 -1.28
CA LEU A 115 -0.98 6.60 -2.44
C LEU A 115 -1.95 7.26 -3.42
N LEU A 116 -1.54 7.38 -4.68
CA LEU A 116 -2.41 7.87 -5.75
C LEU A 116 -3.43 6.79 -6.15
N SER A 117 -4.69 7.18 -6.35
CA SER A 117 -5.75 6.27 -6.80
C SER A 117 -5.50 5.78 -8.24
N PRO A 118 -6.03 4.60 -8.63
CA PRO A 118 -5.95 4.12 -10.02
C PRO A 118 -6.47 5.14 -11.04
N THR A 119 -7.54 5.85 -10.68
CA THR A 119 -8.14 6.93 -11.49
C THR A 119 -7.36 8.26 -11.48
N GLN A 120 -6.29 8.36 -10.68
CA GLN A 120 -5.42 9.55 -10.58
C GLN A 120 -6.14 10.84 -10.16
N HIS A 121 -7.28 10.72 -9.47
CA HIS A 121 -8.08 11.85 -8.98
C HIS A 121 -8.07 11.98 -7.46
N HIS A 122 -7.63 10.96 -6.75
CA HIS A 122 -7.63 10.93 -5.30
C HIS A 122 -6.25 10.50 -4.77
N VAL A 123 -5.89 10.99 -3.59
CA VAL A 123 -4.67 10.61 -2.89
C VAL A 123 -5.05 10.14 -1.49
N ALA A 124 -4.73 8.90 -1.15
CA ALA A 124 -4.87 8.39 0.21
C ALA A 124 -3.71 8.92 1.05
N LEU A 125 -4.04 9.52 2.19
CA LEU A 125 -3.14 10.00 3.23
C LEU A 125 -3.22 9.00 4.39
N ILE A 126 -2.15 8.25 4.61
CA ILE A 126 -2.15 7.07 5.46
C ILE A 126 -1.26 7.32 6.68
N GLY A 127 -1.84 7.10 7.86
CA GLY A 127 -1.15 7.15 9.14
C GLY A 127 -1.51 5.96 10.02
N ILE A 128 -0.74 5.74 11.08
CA ILE A 128 -0.95 4.59 11.99
C ILE A 128 -2.30 4.65 12.72
N LYS A 129 -2.88 5.86 12.84
CA LYS A 129 -4.14 6.14 13.54
C LYS A 129 -5.28 6.55 12.61
N GLY A 130 -5.11 6.45 11.30
CA GLY A 130 -6.21 6.76 10.39
C GLY A 130 -5.83 6.82 8.93
N LEU A 131 -6.87 6.99 8.11
CA LEU A 131 -6.76 7.21 6.68
C LEU A 131 -7.68 8.38 6.30
N MET A 132 -7.18 9.27 5.45
CA MET A 132 -7.94 10.38 4.88
C MET A 132 -7.67 10.42 3.38
N VAL A 133 -8.68 10.73 2.58
CA VAL A 133 -8.53 10.84 1.13
C VAL A 133 -8.64 12.29 0.71
N LEU A 134 -7.61 12.79 0.01
CA LEU A 134 -7.60 14.10 -0.64
C LEU A 134 -8.10 13.96 -2.08
N GLU A 135 -9.04 14.82 -2.49
CA GLU A 135 -9.46 14.96 -3.88
C GLU A 135 -8.55 15.96 -4.61
N LEU A 136 -7.95 15.53 -5.71
CA LEU A 136 -7.08 16.38 -6.51
C LEU A 136 -7.91 17.43 -7.27
N PRO A 137 -7.52 18.71 -7.24
CA PRO A 137 -8.29 19.76 -7.87
C PRO A 137 -8.26 19.66 -9.40
N LYS A 138 -9.25 20.27 -10.05
CA LYS A 138 -9.33 20.31 -11.51
C LYS A 138 -8.19 21.15 -12.10
N ARG A 139 -7.67 20.68 -13.22
CA ARG A 139 -6.64 21.37 -14.01
C ARG A 139 -7.28 22.19 -15.12
N TRP A 140 -6.86 23.44 -15.26
CA TRP A 140 -7.24 24.32 -16.37
C TRP A 140 -6.27 25.50 -16.45
N GLY A 141 -6.21 26.18 -17.59
CA GLY A 141 -5.32 27.33 -17.80
C GLY A 141 -4.00 26.97 -18.50
N LYS A 142 -3.04 27.91 -18.47
CA LYS A 142 -1.73 27.76 -19.12
C LYS A 142 -0.93 26.64 -18.42
N ASN A 143 -0.22 25.82 -19.18
CA ASN A 143 0.62 24.72 -18.66
C ASN A 143 -0.11 23.60 -17.88
N SER A 144 -1.45 23.48 -18.00
CA SER A 144 -2.25 22.46 -17.28
C SER A 144 -2.14 22.53 -15.76
N GLU A 145 -1.99 23.75 -15.22
CA GLU A 145 -1.91 24.02 -13.79
C GLU A 145 -3.24 23.79 -13.06
N PHE A 146 -3.15 23.56 -11.75
CA PHE A 146 -4.32 23.45 -10.90
C PHE A 146 -5.02 24.80 -10.76
N GLU A 147 -6.34 24.79 -10.91
CA GLU A 147 -7.19 25.97 -10.78
C GLU A 147 -6.73 27.24 -11.53
N GLY A 148 -6.14 27.10 -12.72
CA GLY A 148 -5.70 28.26 -13.50
C GLY A 148 -4.37 28.86 -13.07
N GLY A 149 -3.57 28.14 -12.28
CA GLY A 149 -2.22 28.59 -11.87
C GLY A 149 -2.14 29.32 -10.54
N LYS A 150 -3.16 29.15 -9.66
CA LYS A 150 -3.10 29.72 -8.31
C LYS A 150 -1.92 29.13 -7.53
N SER A 151 -1.20 29.97 -6.80
CA SER A 151 -0.07 29.52 -5.96
C SER A 151 -0.52 28.60 -4.83
N THR A 152 -1.73 28.78 -4.31
CA THR A 152 -2.35 27.91 -3.31
C THR A 152 -3.76 27.53 -3.75
N VAL A 153 -4.05 26.24 -3.67
CA VAL A 153 -5.31 25.62 -4.09
C VAL A 153 -5.86 24.83 -2.91
N ASN A 154 -7.12 25.08 -2.57
CA ASN A 154 -7.78 24.38 -1.48
C ASN A 154 -8.30 23.03 -1.96
N CYS A 155 -8.02 21.97 -1.23
CA CYS A 155 -8.39 20.60 -1.56
C CYS A 155 -9.37 20.05 -0.54
N SER A 156 -10.39 19.36 -1.05
CA SER A 156 -11.34 18.62 -0.22
C SER A 156 -10.69 17.35 0.32
N THR A 157 -11.02 17.02 1.55
CA THR A 157 -10.54 15.81 2.21
C THR A 157 -11.70 15.07 2.86
N THR A 158 -11.69 13.75 2.73
CA THR A 158 -12.72 12.85 3.27
C THR A 158 -12.05 11.87 4.23
N PRO A 159 -12.35 11.92 5.54
CA PRO A 159 -11.81 10.95 6.48
C PRO A 159 -12.49 9.59 6.27
N VAL A 160 -11.71 8.51 6.32
CA VAL A 160 -12.20 7.12 6.18
C VAL A 160 -12.09 6.41 7.51
N ALA A 161 -13.17 5.74 7.91
CA ALA A 161 -13.29 5.00 9.16
C ALA A 161 -12.91 5.83 10.41
N GLU A 162 -13.15 7.14 10.37
CA GLU A 162 -12.73 8.09 11.41
C GLU A 162 -13.23 7.68 12.80
N ARG A 163 -14.52 7.35 12.89
CA ARG A 163 -15.15 6.92 14.14
C ARG A 163 -14.56 5.60 14.64
N PHE A 164 -14.18 4.72 13.72
CA PHE A 164 -13.60 3.42 14.05
C PHE A 164 -12.23 3.58 14.71
N PHE A 165 -11.35 4.41 14.13
CA PHE A 165 -10.03 4.70 14.72
C PHE A 165 -10.11 5.56 16.00
N THR A 166 -11.05 6.51 16.05
CA THR A 166 -11.20 7.40 17.23
C THR A 166 -11.78 6.67 18.44
N SER A 167 -12.70 5.72 18.22
CA SER A 167 -13.32 4.95 19.31
C SER A 167 -12.43 3.85 19.87
N SER A 168 -11.47 3.35 19.08
CA SER A 168 -10.61 2.22 19.44
C SER A 168 -9.14 2.66 19.54
N THR A 169 -8.76 3.21 20.69
CA THR A 169 -7.42 3.82 20.89
C THR A 169 -6.24 2.86 20.68
N SER A 170 -6.45 1.55 20.93
CA SER A 170 -5.45 0.50 20.72
C SER A 170 -5.36 -0.01 19.28
N LEU A 171 -6.34 0.30 18.43
CA LEU A 171 -6.32 -0.11 17.03
C LEU A 171 -5.28 0.72 16.27
N THR A 172 -4.60 0.07 15.34
CA THR A 172 -3.67 0.72 14.40
C THR A 172 -3.93 0.22 12.99
N LEU A 173 -3.69 1.09 12.01
CA LEU A 173 -3.66 0.75 10.60
C LEU A 173 -2.28 0.18 10.26
N LYS A 174 -2.23 -1.11 9.90
CA LYS A 174 -0.99 -1.81 9.54
C LYS A 174 -0.62 -1.58 8.08
N HIS A 175 -1.59 -1.76 7.18
CA HIS A 175 -1.38 -1.62 5.74
C HIS A 175 -2.64 -1.07 5.05
N ALA A 176 -2.47 -0.35 3.95
CA ALA A 176 -3.58 0.12 3.15
C ALA A 176 -3.21 0.22 1.67
N ALA A 177 -4.18 -0.06 0.80
CA ALA A 177 -4.04 0.11 -0.64
C ALA A 177 -5.38 0.52 -1.28
N TRP A 178 -5.33 0.98 -2.52
CA TRP A 178 -6.52 1.18 -3.33
C TRP A 178 -7.00 -0.17 -3.88
N TYR A 179 -8.31 -0.36 -3.95
CA TYR A 179 -8.87 -1.42 -4.78
C TYR A 179 -8.54 -1.11 -6.25
N PRO A 180 -7.97 -2.05 -7.03
CA PRO A 180 -7.33 -1.77 -8.31
C PRO A 180 -8.32 -1.60 -9.49
N SER A 181 -9.44 -0.91 -9.27
CA SER A 181 -10.47 -0.65 -10.30
C SER A 181 -10.46 0.81 -10.73
N GLU A 182 -10.48 1.02 -12.05
CA GLU A 182 -10.65 2.34 -12.67
C GLU A 182 -12.11 2.66 -13.03
N ILE A 183 -12.98 1.65 -13.02
CA ILE A 183 -14.35 1.74 -13.52
C ILE A 183 -15.35 1.99 -12.38
N LEU A 184 -15.05 1.44 -11.20
CA LEU A 184 -15.88 1.62 -10.01
C LEU A 184 -15.57 2.95 -9.33
N ASP A 185 -16.45 3.35 -8.42
CA ASP A 185 -16.09 4.37 -7.44
C ASP A 185 -14.83 3.93 -6.67
N PRO A 186 -13.99 4.88 -6.23
CA PRO A 186 -12.78 4.52 -5.52
C PRO A 186 -13.11 3.80 -4.20
N HIS A 187 -12.39 2.71 -3.96
CA HIS A 187 -12.43 1.97 -2.70
C HIS A 187 -11.04 1.87 -2.12
N VAL A 188 -10.95 1.97 -0.81
CA VAL A 188 -9.71 1.75 -0.05
C VAL A 188 -9.84 0.48 0.76
N VAL A 189 -8.74 -0.27 0.85
CA VAL A 189 -8.63 -1.54 1.56
C VAL A 189 -7.66 -1.33 2.71
N LEU A 190 -8.06 -1.71 3.91
CA LEU A 190 -7.35 -1.44 5.16
C LEU A 190 -7.10 -2.75 5.88
N LEU A 191 -5.86 -3.04 6.24
CA LEU A 191 -5.47 -4.07 7.18
C LEU A 191 -5.17 -3.43 8.53
N THR A 192 -5.86 -3.87 9.58
CA THR A 192 -5.72 -3.30 10.92
C THR A 192 -5.15 -4.30 11.92
N SER A 193 -4.69 -3.81 13.07
CA SER A 193 -4.04 -4.63 14.11
C SER A 193 -4.91 -5.69 14.77
N ASP A 194 -6.22 -5.68 14.54
CA ASP A 194 -7.13 -6.76 14.91
C ASP A 194 -7.16 -7.92 13.91
N ASN A 195 -6.24 -7.93 12.93
CA ASN A 195 -6.09 -8.96 11.90
C ASN A 195 -7.32 -9.08 11.00
N VAL A 196 -7.84 -7.94 10.56
CA VAL A 196 -9.03 -7.86 9.71
C VAL A 196 -8.74 -6.93 8.54
N ILE A 197 -9.13 -7.37 7.33
CA ILE A 197 -9.13 -6.54 6.14
C ILE A 197 -10.52 -5.93 5.96
N ARG A 198 -10.58 -4.61 5.79
CA ARG A 198 -11.83 -3.86 5.61
C ARG A 198 -11.76 -3.06 4.33
N ILE A 199 -12.81 -3.16 3.51
CA ILE A 199 -12.95 -2.40 2.28
C ILE A 199 -13.96 -1.28 2.55
N TYR A 200 -13.61 -0.05 2.21
CA TYR A 200 -14.48 1.11 2.33
C TYR A 200 -14.68 1.75 0.96
N SER A 201 -15.94 2.07 0.64
CA SER A 201 -16.27 2.93 -0.50
C SER A 201 -16.13 4.39 -0.10
N LEU A 202 -15.59 5.24 -0.98
CA LEU A 202 -15.62 6.69 -0.72
C LEU A 202 -17.04 7.29 -0.74
N ARG A 203 -18.05 6.54 -1.23
CA ARG A 203 -19.46 6.94 -1.10
C ARG A 203 -19.97 6.83 0.34
N GLU A 204 -19.49 5.82 1.08
CA GLU A 204 -19.88 5.53 2.46
C GLU A 204 -18.62 5.33 3.34
N PRO A 205 -17.80 6.37 3.54
CA PRO A 205 -16.43 6.23 4.05
C PRO A 205 -16.36 5.82 5.53
N GLN A 206 -17.49 5.75 6.24
CA GLN A 206 -17.55 5.41 7.67
C GLN A 206 -17.98 3.96 7.93
N THR A 207 -18.52 3.27 6.93
CA THR A 207 -19.01 1.89 7.04
C THR A 207 -18.28 1.02 6.02
N PRO A 208 -17.65 -0.09 6.42
CA PRO A 208 -16.99 -0.97 5.47
C PRO A 208 -18.05 -1.64 4.59
N THR A 209 -17.82 -1.65 3.27
CA THR A 209 -18.61 -2.45 2.32
C THR A 209 -18.35 -3.94 2.48
N ASN A 210 -17.12 -4.30 2.84
CA ASN A 210 -16.70 -5.70 3.03
C ASN A 210 -15.72 -5.82 4.20
N VAL A 211 -15.80 -6.96 4.90
CA VAL A 211 -14.93 -7.29 6.03
C VAL A 211 -14.45 -8.73 5.86
N ILE A 212 -13.13 -8.93 5.90
CA ILE A 212 -12.47 -10.23 5.79
C ILE A 212 -11.74 -10.47 7.11
N ILE A 213 -12.20 -11.47 7.86
CA ILE A 213 -11.58 -11.87 9.12
C ILE A 213 -10.49 -12.89 8.77
N LEU A 214 -9.26 -12.62 9.22
CA LEU A 214 -8.09 -13.44 8.87
C LEU A 214 -7.69 -14.43 9.97
N SER A 215 -8.30 -14.33 11.15
CA SER A 215 -8.12 -15.32 12.22
C SER A 215 -9.18 -16.41 12.09
N GLU A 216 -8.77 -17.68 12.09
CA GLU A 216 -9.68 -18.77 12.47
C GLU A 216 -10.07 -18.51 13.93
N ALA A 217 -11.29 -17.98 14.14
CA ALA A 217 -11.97 -18.30 15.38
C ALA A 217 -12.40 -19.77 15.21
N GLU A 218 -11.53 -20.71 15.57
CA GLU A 218 -12.03 -21.99 16.07
C GLU A 218 -13.12 -21.64 17.10
N GLU A 219 -14.32 -22.17 16.88
CA GLU A 219 -15.48 -21.97 17.75
C GLU A 219 -15.17 -22.54 19.14
N GLU A 220 -14.37 -21.86 19.96
CA GLU A 220 -14.27 -22.20 21.37
C GLU A 220 -13.78 -21.02 22.21
N SER A 221 -14.75 -20.48 22.95
CA SER A 221 -14.60 -19.79 24.22
C SER A 221 -14.12 -18.32 24.20
N LEU A 222 -15.08 -17.49 24.57
CA LEU A 222 -15.01 -16.23 25.31
C LEU A 222 -13.77 -16.09 26.24
N VAL A 223 -12.57 -15.79 25.71
CA VAL A 223 -11.42 -15.39 26.56
C VAL A 223 -10.63 -14.22 25.96
N LEU A 224 -11.15 -13.03 26.22
CA LEU A 224 -10.44 -11.83 26.70
C LEU A 224 -8.96 -11.63 26.27
N ASN A 225 -8.71 -10.76 25.29
CA ASN A 225 -7.52 -9.91 25.02
C ASN A 225 -6.07 -10.44 25.19
N LYS A 226 -5.85 -11.65 25.71
CA LYS A 226 -4.54 -12.28 25.94
C LYS A 226 -4.09 -13.14 24.75
N GLY A 227 -5.03 -13.63 23.94
CA GLY A 227 -4.72 -14.39 22.72
C GLY A 227 -3.97 -13.55 21.67
N ARG A 228 -4.30 -12.26 21.52
CA ARG A 228 -3.68 -11.38 20.51
C ARG A 228 -2.16 -11.21 20.65
N ALA A 229 -1.66 -11.16 21.89
CA ALA A 229 -0.22 -11.03 22.12
C ALA A 229 0.52 -12.34 21.81
N TYR A 230 -0.15 -13.49 22.02
CA TYR A 230 0.43 -14.81 21.75
C TYR A 230 0.49 -15.09 20.25
N THR A 231 -0.60 -14.88 19.50
CA THR A 231 -0.62 -15.07 18.04
C THR A 231 0.33 -14.12 17.32
N ALA A 232 0.42 -12.85 17.76
CA ALA A 232 1.42 -11.92 17.25
C ALA A 232 2.86 -12.37 17.56
N SER A 233 3.11 -12.99 18.72
CA SER A 233 4.44 -13.52 19.05
C SER A 233 4.83 -14.76 18.22
N LEU A 234 3.84 -15.44 17.61
CA LEU A 234 4.04 -16.56 16.70
C LEU A 234 4.09 -16.14 15.23
N GLY A 235 3.93 -14.85 14.93
CA GLY A 235 3.86 -14.33 13.55
C GLY A 235 2.57 -14.69 12.81
N GLU A 236 1.54 -15.15 13.52
CA GLU A 236 0.23 -15.53 12.98
C GLU A 236 -0.68 -14.31 12.70
N THR A 237 -0.08 -13.18 12.35
CA THR A 237 -0.83 -11.96 11.99
C THR A 237 -0.39 -11.46 10.63
N ALA A 238 -1.37 -11.01 9.85
CA ALA A 238 -1.10 -10.38 8.58
C ALA A 238 -0.32 -9.07 8.78
N VAL A 239 0.66 -8.86 7.91
CA VAL A 239 1.54 -7.68 7.89
C VAL A 239 1.32 -6.82 6.66
N ALA A 240 1.04 -7.44 5.52
CA ALA A 240 0.86 -6.76 4.24
C ALA A 240 -0.08 -7.55 3.32
N PHE A 241 -0.56 -6.89 2.28
CA PHE A 241 -1.32 -7.55 1.22
C PHE A 241 -1.05 -6.84 -0.10
N ASP A 242 -1.23 -7.53 -1.22
CA ASP A 242 -1.23 -6.88 -2.53
C ASP A 242 -2.19 -7.57 -3.51
N PHE A 243 -2.66 -6.79 -4.47
CA PHE A 243 -3.56 -7.26 -5.51
C PHE A 243 -2.80 -7.77 -6.73
N GLY A 244 -3.18 -8.94 -7.23
CA GLY A 244 -2.77 -9.37 -8.57
C GLY A 244 -3.70 -8.82 -9.66
N PRO A 245 -3.37 -9.09 -10.94
CA PRO A 245 -4.18 -8.66 -12.07
C PRO A 245 -5.58 -9.28 -12.07
N LEU A 246 -6.52 -8.60 -12.71
CA LEU A 246 -7.89 -9.04 -12.84
C LEU A 246 -7.97 -10.41 -13.53
N ALA A 247 -8.64 -11.37 -12.92
CA ALA A 247 -8.76 -12.73 -13.40
C ALA A 247 -10.23 -13.18 -13.47
N ALA A 248 -10.53 -14.05 -14.44
CA ALA A 248 -11.79 -14.78 -14.46
C ALA A 248 -11.64 -16.02 -13.59
N VAL A 249 -12.50 -16.17 -12.58
CA VAL A 249 -12.41 -17.29 -11.63
C VAL A 249 -13.76 -17.96 -11.44
N PRO A 250 -13.79 -19.26 -11.09
CA PRO A 250 -15.04 -19.97 -10.86
C PRO A 250 -15.90 -19.33 -9.76
N LYS A 251 -17.21 -19.24 -9.99
CA LYS A 251 -18.19 -18.79 -8.98
C LYS A 251 -18.17 -19.60 -7.67
N THR A 252 -17.69 -20.84 -7.74
CA THR A 252 -17.57 -21.73 -6.57
C THR A 252 -16.65 -21.15 -5.49
N LEU A 253 -15.65 -20.34 -5.87
CA LEU A 253 -14.78 -19.64 -4.91
C LEU A 253 -15.56 -18.66 -4.02
N PHE A 254 -16.70 -18.15 -4.51
CA PHE A 254 -17.60 -17.26 -3.79
C PHE A 254 -18.76 -18.01 -3.10
N GLY A 255 -18.68 -19.35 -3.01
CA GLY A 255 -19.74 -20.19 -2.46
C GLY A 255 -21.00 -20.24 -3.32
N GLN A 256 -20.92 -19.82 -4.59
CA GLN A 256 -22.04 -19.83 -5.53
C GLN A 256 -21.96 -21.06 -6.44
N ASN A 257 -23.09 -21.75 -6.59
CA ASN A 257 -23.20 -22.90 -7.50
C ASN A 257 -23.42 -22.42 -8.94
N GLY A 258 -22.59 -22.89 -9.87
CA GLY A 258 -22.71 -22.58 -11.29
C GLY A 258 -21.40 -22.85 -12.03
N LYS A 259 -21.49 -22.94 -13.37
CA LYS A 259 -20.31 -23.07 -14.25
C LYS A 259 -19.79 -21.73 -14.77
N ASP A 260 -20.44 -20.63 -14.42
CA ASP A 260 -20.02 -19.31 -14.87
C ASP A 260 -18.79 -18.86 -14.09
N GLU A 261 -17.97 -18.05 -14.76
CA GLU A 261 -16.87 -17.33 -14.15
C GLU A 261 -17.30 -15.95 -13.67
N VAL A 262 -16.63 -15.47 -12.62
CA VAL A 262 -16.73 -14.09 -12.13
C VAL A 262 -15.37 -13.45 -12.26
N VAL A 263 -15.38 -12.20 -12.69
CA VAL A 263 -14.19 -11.39 -12.83
C VAL A 263 -13.85 -10.77 -11.48
N ALA A 264 -12.69 -11.13 -10.92
CA ALA A 264 -12.27 -10.74 -9.58
C ALA A 264 -10.77 -10.45 -9.53
N TYR A 265 -10.36 -9.64 -8.55
CA TYR A 265 -8.95 -9.42 -8.25
C TYR A 265 -8.48 -10.42 -7.18
N PRO A 266 -7.40 -11.17 -7.42
CA PRO A 266 -6.74 -11.92 -6.36
C PRO A 266 -6.10 -10.95 -5.37
N LEU A 267 -6.29 -11.20 -4.09
CA LEU A 267 -5.69 -10.50 -2.97
C LEU A 267 -4.79 -11.48 -2.24
N TYR A 268 -3.49 -11.26 -2.34
CA TYR A 268 -2.47 -12.02 -1.62
C TYR A 268 -2.21 -11.36 -0.28
N ILE A 269 -2.24 -12.14 0.80
CA ILE A 269 -2.16 -11.67 2.17
C ILE A 269 -0.96 -12.33 2.82
N LEU A 270 0.02 -11.55 3.23
CA LEU A 270 1.26 -12.03 3.84
C LEU A 270 1.17 -11.91 5.36
N TYR A 271 1.54 -12.99 6.04
CA TYR A 271 1.69 -13.07 7.48
C TYR A 271 3.16 -12.92 7.86
N GLU A 272 3.41 -12.46 9.09
CA GLU A 272 4.76 -12.20 9.61
C GLU A 272 5.64 -13.45 9.61
N ASN A 273 5.03 -14.61 9.87
CA ASN A 273 5.68 -15.93 9.79
C ASN A 273 6.02 -16.39 8.35
N GLY A 274 5.74 -15.59 7.33
CA GLY A 274 6.00 -15.91 5.92
C GLY A 274 4.86 -16.65 5.22
N GLU A 275 3.81 -17.07 5.95
CA GLU A 275 2.64 -17.69 5.33
C GLU A 275 1.91 -16.69 4.42
N THR A 276 1.49 -17.17 3.26
CA THR A 276 0.74 -16.35 2.30
C THR A 276 -0.62 -16.97 2.08
N PHE A 277 -1.67 -16.18 2.19
CA PHE A 277 -3.04 -16.55 1.90
C PHE A 277 -3.54 -15.84 0.65
N LEU A 278 -4.57 -16.37 0.02
CA LEU A 278 -5.18 -15.84 -1.19
C LEU A 278 -6.70 -15.79 -1.03
N THR A 279 -7.30 -14.67 -1.38
CA THR A 279 -8.75 -14.57 -1.57
C THR A 279 -9.02 -13.80 -2.86
N TYR A 280 -10.25 -13.88 -3.37
CA TYR A 280 -10.65 -13.16 -4.58
C TYR A 280 -11.71 -12.12 -4.23
N ILE A 281 -11.54 -10.89 -4.69
CA ILE A 281 -12.48 -9.80 -4.42
C ILE A 281 -13.12 -9.35 -5.73
N SER A 282 -14.45 -9.37 -5.78
CA SER A 282 -15.24 -8.82 -6.87
C SER A 282 -16.25 -7.81 -6.33
N LEU A 283 -15.98 -6.52 -6.53
CA LEU A 283 -16.92 -5.45 -6.17
C LEU A 283 -17.91 -5.11 -7.31
N LEU A 284 -17.81 -5.76 -8.47
CA LEU A 284 -18.64 -5.45 -9.67
C LEU A 284 -20.06 -6.05 -9.62
N HIS A 285 -20.29 -7.10 -8.84
CA HIS A 285 -21.55 -7.83 -8.78
C HIS A 285 -22.00 -7.96 -7.30
N SER A 286 -23.31 -7.91 -7.00
CA SER A 286 -23.89 -7.99 -5.64
C SER A 286 -24.18 -9.44 -5.17
N PRO A 287 -24.65 -9.64 -3.92
CA PRO A 287 -23.84 -9.80 -2.70
C PRO A 287 -23.23 -11.22 -2.59
N GLY A 288 -21.92 -11.27 -2.35
CA GLY A 288 -21.12 -12.49 -2.21
C GLY A 288 -19.69 -12.24 -2.71
N ASN A 289 -19.15 -11.06 -2.39
CA ASN A 289 -18.13 -10.37 -3.17
C ASN A 289 -16.69 -10.74 -2.80
N ILE A 290 -16.55 -11.69 -1.87
CA ILE A 290 -15.28 -12.12 -1.31
C ILE A 290 -15.26 -13.64 -1.41
N GLY A 291 -14.24 -14.16 -2.06
CA GLY A 291 -14.00 -15.59 -2.15
C GLY A 291 -13.56 -16.17 -0.81
N LYS A 292 -13.66 -17.50 -0.68
CA LYS A 292 -13.06 -18.23 0.44
C LYS A 292 -11.58 -17.85 0.58
N LEU A 293 -11.10 -17.75 1.82
CA LEU A 293 -9.68 -17.60 2.11
C LEU A 293 -9.00 -18.95 1.83
N LEU A 294 -8.05 -18.94 0.89
CA LEU A 294 -7.23 -20.08 0.48
C LEU A 294 -5.86 -19.95 1.12
N GLY A 295 -5.29 -21.06 1.57
CA GLY A 295 -3.93 -21.11 2.09
C GLY A 295 -3.83 -21.76 3.47
N PRO A 296 -2.63 -21.75 4.08
CA PRO A 296 -1.42 -21.10 3.57
C PRO A 296 -0.95 -21.71 2.24
N LEU A 297 -0.53 -20.87 1.29
CA LEU A 297 -0.08 -21.30 -0.03
C LEU A 297 1.28 -22.02 0.12
N PRO A 298 1.42 -23.29 -0.31
CA PRO A 298 2.68 -24.02 -0.22
C PRO A 298 3.77 -23.34 -1.06
N MET A 299 4.94 -23.16 -0.45
CA MET A 299 6.14 -22.63 -1.12
C MET A 299 7.14 -23.74 -1.42
N HIS A 300 7.60 -23.81 -2.67
CA HIS A 300 8.55 -24.81 -3.14
C HIS A 300 9.89 -24.18 -3.58
N PRO A 301 11.04 -24.83 -3.26
CA PRO A 301 11.16 -26.11 -2.54
C PRO A 301 10.75 -25.98 -1.06
N ALA A 302 10.10 -27.00 -0.51
CA ALA A 302 9.72 -27.00 0.89
C ALA A 302 11.00 -26.98 1.76
N ALA A 303 11.06 -26.07 2.72
CA ALA A 303 12.17 -25.94 3.64
C ALA A 303 11.71 -25.22 4.91
N GLU A 304 11.88 -25.87 6.06
CA GLU A 304 11.40 -25.37 7.36
C GLU A 304 12.14 -24.11 7.83
N ASP A 305 13.41 -23.93 7.45
CA ASP A 305 14.26 -22.84 7.95
C ASP A 305 14.68 -21.80 6.88
N ASN A 306 14.30 -21.99 5.60
CA ASN A 306 14.87 -21.18 4.50
C ASN A 306 14.12 -19.87 4.21
N TYR A 307 12.92 -19.66 4.77
CA TYR A 307 12.05 -18.56 4.37
C TYR A 307 11.85 -17.48 5.46
N GLY A 308 12.41 -17.69 6.66
CA GLY A 308 12.36 -16.74 7.77
C GLY A 308 10.98 -16.63 8.42
N TYR A 309 10.95 -15.92 9.56
CA TYR A 309 9.72 -15.58 10.31
C TYR A 309 9.61 -14.06 10.51
N ASP A 310 10.27 -13.29 9.64
CA ASP A 310 10.42 -11.84 9.66
C ASP A 310 9.90 -11.22 8.36
N ALA A 311 8.87 -11.81 7.75
CA ALA A 311 8.28 -11.28 6.52
C ALA A 311 7.55 -9.96 6.82
N CYS A 312 7.78 -8.93 5.99
CA CYS A 312 7.34 -7.56 6.30
C CYS A 312 6.62 -6.85 5.14
N ALA A 313 6.81 -7.28 3.89
CA ALA A 313 6.11 -6.70 2.75
C ALA A 313 5.90 -7.72 1.62
N VAL A 314 4.83 -7.51 0.83
CA VAL A 314 4.52 -8.28 -0.37
C VAL A 314 4.20 -7.35 -1.54
N LEU A 315 4.61 -7.74 -2.74
CA LEU A 315 4.30 -7.06 -4.00
C LEU A 315 3.94 -8.11 -5.05
N CYS A 316 2.80 -7.96 -5.72
CA CYS A 316 2.42 -8.76 -6.88
C CYS A 316 2.78 -8.01 -8.17
N LEU A 317 3.70 -8.56 -8.95
CA LEU A 317 4.06 -8.00 -10.24
C LEU A 317 2.97 -8.30 -11.28
N PRO A 318 2.59 -7.32 -12.13
CA PRO A 318 1.53 -7.48 -13.14
C PRO A 318 2.04 -8.28 -14.34
N CYS A 319 2.25 -9.58 -14.14
CA CYS A 319 2.76 -10.51 -15.15
C CYS A 319 2.03 -11.86 -15.05
N VAL A 320 2.15 -12.68 -16.10
CA VAL A 320 1.52 -14.00 -16.18
C VAL A 320 2.62 -15.05 -16.42
N PRO A 321 2.77 -16.07 -15.56
CA PRO A 321 2.10 -16.24 -14.27
C PRO A 321 2.43 -15.11 -13.28
N ASN A 322 1.56 -14.88 -12.28
CA ASN A 322 1.79 -13.85 -11.26
C ASN A 322 3.11 -14.12 -10.53
N ILE A 323 3.89 -13.07 -10.27
CA ILE A 323 5.10 -13.15 -9.46
C ILE A 323 4.86 -12.35 -8.19
N LEU A 324 4.92 -13.04 -7.04
CA LEU A 324 4.92 -12.42 -5.72
C LEU A 324 6.36 -12.19 -5.26
N VAL A 325 6.66 -10.97 -4.86
CA VAL A 325 7.91 -10.61 -4.21
C VAL A 325 7.63 -10.44 -2.72
N ILE A 326 8.24 -11.27 -1.89
CA ILE A 326 8.12 -11.22 -0.42
C ILE A 326 9.44 -10.67 0.14
N ALA A 327 9.34 -9.62 0.95
CA ALA A 327 10.48 -9.01 1.61
C ALA A 327 10.52 -9.37 3.10
N THR A 328 11.73 -9.54 3.63
CA THR A 328 11.97 -9.74 5.07
C THR A 328 12.55 -8.49 5.73
N GLU A 329 12.48 -8.40 7.06
CA GLU A 329 13.12 -7.33 7.84
C GLU A 329 14.65 -7.29 7.67
N SER A 330 15.25 -8.45 7.42
CA SER A 330 16.67 -8.58 7.06
C SER A 330 17.04 -8.05 5.66
N GLY A 331 16.05 -7.66 4.85
CA GLY A 331 16.25 -7.12 3.49
C GLY A 331 16.38 -8.19 2.40
N MET A 332 16.02 -9.44 2.68
CA MET A 332 15.96 -10.51 1.68
C MET A 332 14.68 -10.39 0.85
N LEU A 333 14.78 -10.70 -0.45
CA LEU A 333 13.66 -10.66 -1.39
C LEU A 333 13.46 -12.02 -2.04
N TYR A 334 12.34 -12.67 -1.74
CA TYR A 334 11.93 -13.93 -2.35
C TYR A 334 11.03 -13.65 -3.56
N HIS A 335 11.38 -14.18 -4.72
CA HIS A 335 10.60 -14.07 -5.95
C HIS A 335 9.86 -15.38 -6.19
N CYS A 336 8.56 -15.37 -5.96
CA CYS A 336 7.68 -16.53 -5.99
C CYS A 336 6.79 -16.49 -7.23
N VAL A 337 6.92 -17.46 -8.12
CA VAL A 337 5.98 -17.66 -9.22
C VAL A 337 4.76 -18.38 -8.69
N VAL A 338 3.58 -17.78 -8.86
CA VAL A 338 2.30 -18.36 -8.45
C VAL A 338 1.77 -19.24 -9.57
N LEU A 339 1.57 -20.52 -9.26
CA LEU A 339 1.08 -21.53 -10.20
C LEU A 339 -0.18 -22.18 -9.65
N GLU A 340 -1.08 -22.58 -10.55
CA GLU A 340 -2.14 -23.53 -10.23
C GLU A 340 -1.50 -24.90 -9.99
N GLY A 341 -1.83 -25.53 -8.88
CA GLY A 341 -1.42 -26.88 -8.53
C GLY A 341 -2.21 -27.89 -9.34
N GLU A 342 -1.54 -28.97 -9.73
CA GLU A 342 -2.19 -30.13 -10.34
C GLU A 342 -2.95 -30.87 -9.24
N GLU A 343 -4.20 -31.28 -9.49
CA GLU A 343 -4.93 -32.18 -8.61
C GLU A 343 -4.10 -33.48 -8.51
N GLU A 344 -3.54 -33.79 -7.34
CA GLU A 344 -2.98 -35.13 -7.11
C GLU A 344 -4.17 -36.11 -7.15
N ASP A 345 -4.20 -36.98 -8.17
CA ASP A 345 -5.14 -38.09 -8.35
C ASP A 345 -5.01 -39.12 -7.19
N ASP A 346 -5.31 -38.73 -5.95
CA ASP A 346 -5.37 -39.65 -4.83
C ASP A 346 -6.82 -40.07 -4.61
N HIS A 347 -7.14 -41.22 -5.21
CA HIS A 347 -8.43 -41.89 -5.17
C HIS A 347 -8.87 -42.26 -3.73
N THR A 348 -9.32 -41.33 -2.87
CA THR A 348 -10.26 -41.63 -1.75
C THR A 348 -10.87 -40.41 -1.03
N ILE A 349 -11.42 -39.42 -1.73
CA ILE A 349 -12.30 -38.41 -1.08
C ILE A 349 -13.58 -38.23 -1.92
N PRO A 350 -14.80 -38.24 -1.32
CA PRO A 350 -16.03 -38.06 -2.09
C PRO A 350 -16.04 -36.69 -2.77
N SER A 351 -16.35 -36.70 -4.06
CA SER A 351 -16.42 -35.57 -4.97
C SER A 351 -17.43 -34.49 -4.54
N VAL A 352 -17.05 -33.57 -3.64
CA VAL A 352 -17.67 -32.25 -3.45
C VAL A 352 -16.65 -31.26 -2.86
N LEU A 353 -15.57 -30.95 -3.59
CA LEU A 353 -14.73 -29.74 -3.45
C LEU A 353 -13.64 -29.84 -4.54
N GLN A 354 -13.86 -29.19 -5.68
CA GLN A 354 -12.75 -28.87 -6.59
C GLN A 354 -12.01 -27.68 -5.95
N ASP A 355 -11.09 -27.99 -5.05
CA ASP A 355 -10.21 -27.01 -4.44
C ASP A 355 -9.12 -26.65 -5.47
N ILE A 356 -9.15 -25.40 -5.96
CA ILE A 356 -8.04 -24.86 -6.75
C ILE A 356 -6.82 -24.85 -5.85
N THR A 357 -5.89 -25.77 -6.09
CA THR A 357 -4.59 -25.75 -5.42
C THR A 357 -3.80 -24.62 -6.05
N VAL A 358 -3.19 -23.75 -5.24
CA VAL A 358 -2.30 -22.69 -5.72
C VAL A 358 -1.00 -22.82 -4.95
N LEU A 359 0.13 -22.77 -5.65
CA LEU A 359 1.46 -22.93 -5.05
C LEU A 359 2.42 -21.83 -5.51
N MET A 360 3.41 -21.56 -4.68
CA MET A 360 4.50 -20.61 -4.95
C MET A 360 5.78 -21.38 -5.27
N LYS A 361 6.44 -21.08 -6.39
CA LYS A 361 7.79 -21.59 -6.69
C LYS A 361 8.82 -20.47 -6.63
N LEU A 362 9.83 -20.63 -5.78
CA LEU A 362 10.92 -19.67 -5.70
C LEU A 362 11.79 -19.74 -6.96
N VAL A 363 12.05 -18.58 -7.57
CA VAL A 363 13.02 -18.43 -8.66
C VAL A 363 14.29 -17.78 -8.09
N TYR A 364 15.37 -18.54 -8.03
CA TYR A 364 16.70 -17.99 -7.76
C TYR A 364 17.18 -17.21 -9.00
N ILE A 365 16.99 -15.89 -9.00
CA ILE A 365 17.64 -15.03 -9.98
C ILE A 365 19.05 -14.75 -9.46
N VAL A 366 20.03 -15.51 -9.94
CA VAL A 366 21.44 -15.13 -9.79
C VAL A 366 21.67 -13.95 -10.74
N LEU A 367 21.66 -12.73 -10.19
CA LEU A 367 22.14 -11.56 -10.91
C LEU A 367 23.66 -11.75 -11.08
N GLY A 368 24.06 -12.15 -12.30
CA GLY A 368 25.45 -12.38 -12.70
C GLY A 368 26.15 -11.14 -13.22
#